data_AF-A0A957ALS5-F1
#
_entry.id   AF-A0A957ALS5-F1
#
_cell.length_a   1.000
_cell.length_b   1.000
_cell.length_c   1.000
_cell.angle_alpha   90.00
_cell.angle_beta   90.00
_cell.angle_gamma   90.00
#
_symmetry.space_group_name_H-M   'P 1'
#
loop_
_entity.id
_entity.type
_entity.pdbx_description
1 polymer ?
#
loop_
_entity_poly.entity_id
_entity_poly.type
_entity_poly.pdbx_seq_one_letter_code
_entity_poly.pdbx_strand_id
1 'polypeptide(L)'
;MVDDNIILTGFMGTGKSTVGRLLAGRLGREFVDTDELIAARDGRAIADIFNEAGETHFRDLEAQVAAELAGRRGLVIATGGRLMLDPANAAALGAGGPVFCLSAEPADILARIAADDGRRPLLAGDDPERRVKSLLERRAAAYARFRAVDTGDRTPDDVAEAIAAWVAAGLRETIPVRYPGGSYDVIVGDGLLAEAATLAGIRGAATIVTDSHVGPLYAPSIQKPAFQLPILTMAAGEPHKTLDTVRDLYGELLAAGLGRDGTILALGGGVVGDVAGFVAATYLRGIDFVLCPTSLLAMVDSSIGGKTGVDLPQGKNLVGAFKQPRRVLADIGALATLPAAEFTAGLAEVAKHGLIADPILWQRLTMEEWHFDPRRLATDRLLRADLHTLVTRAVGVKRDVVEEDPYEAGRRALLNLGHTFGHAVEQVSGYAVRHGEAVAMGLAAAAHLSAAREACPPSLPGLVEMVLTRLGLPIHIPPSLDSAALYAAMGSDKKKKAGRLRFVLLRDIGDVFIDDDVPPAAVLAALEAVRA
;
A
#
# COMPACT_ATOMS: atom_id res chain seq x y z
N MET A 1 -20.17 -8.26 4.46
CA MET A 1 -19.90 -7.68 5.79
C MET A 1 -20.92 -8.09 6.85
N VAL A 2 -22.24 -7.90 6.66
CA VAL A 2 -23.26 -8.25 7.70
C VAL A 2 -23.16 -9.70 8.17
N ASP A 3 -22.88 -10.64 7.26
CA ASP A 3 -22.73 -12.07 7.58
C ASP A 3 -21.28 -12.56 7.68
N ASP A 4 -20.29 -11.69 7.45
CA ASP A 4 -18.88 -12.09 7.53
C ASP A 4 -18.48 -12.32 9.00
N ASN A 5 -17.59 -13.27 9.26
CA ASN A 5 -16.97 -13.42 10.58
C ASN A 5 -16.02 -12.25 10.88
N ILE A 6 -15.70 -12.01 12.14
CA ILE A 6 -14.60 -11.11 12.54
C ILE A 6 -13.60 -11.93 13.34
N ILE A 7 -12.36 -12.00 12.86
CA ILE A 7 -11.33 -12.84 13.44
C ILE A 7 -10.32 -11.95 14.18
N LEU A 8 -10.09 -12.25 15.45
CA LEU A 8 -9.09 -11.63 16.31
C LEU A 8 -7.92 -12.60 16.49
N THR A 9 -6.73 -12.15 16.15
CA THR A 9 -5.48 -12.87 16.35
C THR A 9 -4.44 -11.99 17.03
N GLY A 10 -3.24 -12.51 17.27
CA GLY A 10 -2.15 -11.80 17.93
C GLY A 10 -1.57 -12.56 19.11
N PHE A 11 -0.48 -12.01 19.66
CA PHE A 11 0.29 -12.66 20.72
C PHE A 11 -0.57 -12.89 21.98
N MET A 12 -0.16 -13.82 22.85
CA MET A 12 -0.84 -14.00 24.14
C MET A 12 -0.72 -12.74 25.00
N GLY A 13 -1.73 -12.41 25.81
CA GLY A 13 -1.72 -11.18 26.63
C GLY A 13 -2.15 -9.91 25.91
N THR A 14 -2.49 -9.96 24.62
CA THR A 14 -2.99 -8.81 23.84
C THR A 14 -4.49 -8.54 24.01
N GLY A 15 -5.20 -9.34 24.81
CA GLY A 15 -6.62 -9.10 25.13
C GLY A 15 -7.65 -9.68 24.15
N LYS A 16 -7.26 -10.58 23.23
CA LYS A 16 -8.14 -11.18 22.20
C LYS A 16 -9.51 -11.64 22.71
N SER A 17 -9.55 -12.48 23.74
CA SER A 17 -10.81 -13.03 24.27
C SER A 17 -11.67 -11.95 24.92
N THR A 18 -11.07 -11.02 25.66
CA THR A 18 -11.76 -9.90 26.30
C THR A 18 -12.35 -8.94 25.27
N VAL A 19 -11.54 -8.48 24.30
CA VAL A 19 -11.98 -7.62 23.20
C VAL A 19 -13.05 -8.33 22.35
N GLY A 20 -12.87 -9.62 22.08
CA GLY A 20 -13.79 -10.41 21.28
C GLY A 20 -15.19 -10.51 21.88
N ARG A 21 -15.30 -10.74 23.19
CA ARG A 21 -16.62 -10.76 23.88
C ARG A 21 -17.32 -9.40 23.81
N LEU A 22 -16.59 -8.32 24.05
CA LEU A 22 -17.14 -6.95 23.97
C LEU A 22 -17.60 -6.62 22.55
N LEU A 23 -16.77 -6.95 21.55
CA LEU A 23 -17.08 -6.75 20.14
C LEU A 23 -18.30 -7.57 19.71
N ALA A 24 -18.40 -8.82 20.14
CA ALA A 24 -19.55 -9.68 19.85
C ALA A 24 -20.85 -9.09 20.43
N GLY A 25 -20.82 -8.62 21.69
CA GLY A 25 -21.94 -7.93 22.32
C GLY A 25 -22.36 -6.67 21.56
N ARG A 26 -21.39 -5.83 21.15
CA ARG A 26 -21.62 -4.59 20.38
C ARG A 26 -22.25 -4.86 19.01
N LEU A 27 -21.85 -5.96 18.35
CA LEU A 27 -22.33 -6.32 17.02
C LEU A 27 -23.54 -7.25 17.01
N GLY A 28 -24.00 -7.71 18.18
CA GLY A 28 -25.09 -8.69 18.29
C GLY A 28 -24.72 -10.06 17.68
N ARG A 29 -23.45 -10.48 17.82
CA ARG A 29 -22.89 -11.69 17.22
C ARG A 29 -22.51 -12.73 18.28
N GLU A 30 -22.40 -13.98 17.86
CA GLU A 30 -21.89 -15.05 18.71
C GLU A 30 -20.36 -14.92 18.86
N PHE A 31 -19.86 -15.01 20.09
CA PHE A 31 -18.43 -15.06 20.38
C PHE A 31 -17.94 -16.50 20.47
N VAL A 32 -16.80 -16.79 19.84
CA VAL A 32 -16.12 -18.09 19.93
C VAL A 32 -14.64 -17.85 20.23
N ASP A 33 -14.12 -18.50 21.27
CA ASP A 33 -12.68 -18.60 21.52
C ASP A 33 -12.20 -19.99 21.11
N THR A 34 -11.23 -20.06 20.20
CA THR A 34 -10.74 -21.35 19.68
C THR A 34 -10.06 -22.18 20.76
N ASP A 35 -9.39 -21.55 21.72
CA ASP A 35 -8.69 -22.25 22.80
C ASP A 35 -9.72 -22.86 23.77
N GLU A 36 -10.80 -22.14 24.09
CA GLU A 36 -11.93 -22.66 24.87
C GLU A 36 -12.65 -23.81 24.14
N LEU A 37 -12.87 -23.68 22.83
CA LEU A 37 -13.52 -24.69 22.01
C LEU A 37 -12.69 -25.98 21.92
N ILE A 38 -11.37 -25.88 21.77
CA ILE A 38 -10.46 -27.04 21.76
C ILE A 38 -10.49 -27.75 23.12
N ALA A 39 -10.36 -27.00 24.22
CA ALA A 39 -10.39 -27.59 25.57
C ALA A 39 -11.73 -28.28 25.87
N ALA A 40 -12.85 -27.67 25.49
CA ALA A 40 -14.17 -28.26 25.66
C ALA A 40 -14.37 -29.54 24.83
N ARG A 41 -13.78 -29.59 23.61
CA ARG A 41 -13.89 -30.74 22.71
C ARG A 41 -13.02 -31.92 23.12
N ASP A 42 -11.79 -31.65 23.56
CA ASP A 42 -10.86 -32.70 24.01
C ASP A 42 -11.15 -33.16 25.45
N GLY A 43 -11.77 -32.30 26.26
CA GLY A 43 -12.13 -32.58 27.66
C GLY A 43 -10.99 -32.36 28.66
N ARG A 44 -9.82 -31.89 28.21
CA ARG A 44 -8.66 -31.53 29.02
C ARG A 44 -8.30 -30.06 28.88
N ALA A 45 -7.59 -29.51 29.86
CA ALA A 45 -7.01 -28.18 29.73
C ALA A 45 -5.88 -28.21 28.68
N ILE A 46 -5.67 -27.09 27.97
CA ILE A 46 -4.66 -27.01 26.89
C ILE A 46 -3.27 -27.48 27.35
N ALA A 47 -2.86 -27.11 28.57
CA ALA A 47 -1.58 -27.54 29.13
C ALA A 47 -1.46 -29.07 29.20
N ASP A 48 -2.54 -29.76 29.57
CA ASP A 48 -2.56 -31.23 29.68
C ASP A 48 -2.58 -31.89 28.30
N ILE A 49 -3.27 -31.30 27.32
CA ILE A 49 -3.23 -31.76 25.92
C ILE A 49 -1.78 -31.75 25.39
N PHE A 50 -1.05 -30.67 25.63
CA PHE A 50 0.35 -30.56 25.24
C PHE A 50 1.25 -31.57 25.95
N ASN A 51 1.04 -31.79 27.25
CA ASN A 51 1.88 -32.68 28.06
C ASN A 51 1.63 -34.16 27.77
N GLU A 52 0.38 -34.55 27.53
CA GLU A 52 -0.03 -35.97 27.41
C GLU A 52 -0.13 -36.45 25.96
N ALA A 53 -0.72 -35.63 25.08
CA ALA A 53 -0.98 -35.99 23.68
C ALA A 53 0.02 -35.36 22.70
N GLY A 54 0.82 -34.40 23.15
CA GLY A 54 1.88 -33.76 22.39
C GLY A 54 1.40 -32.63 21.46
N GLU A 55 2.37 -31.85 20.94
CA GLU A 55 2.09 -30.68 20.12
C GLU A 55 1.40 -31.03 18.79
N THR A 56 1.79 -32.13 18.13
CA THR A 56 1.19 -32.53 16.84
C THR A 56 -0.31 -32.72 16.96
N HIS A 57 -0.77 -33.41 18.00
CA HIS A 57 -2.20 -33.61 18.24
C HIS A 57 -2.94 -32.29 18.47
N PHE A 58 -2.34 -31.37 19.22
CA PHE A 58 -2.91 -30.04 19.41
C PHE A 58 -3.03 -29.25 18.09
N ARG A 59 -2.04 -29.37 17.19
CA ARG A 59 -2.10 -28.74 15.85
C ARG A 59 -3.20 -29.34 14.99
N ASP A 60 -3.43 -30.65 15.06
CA ASP A 60 -4.55 -31.29 14.36
C ASP A 60 -5.91 -30.79 14.88
N LEU A 61 -6.04 -30.56 16.18
CA LEU A 61 -7.23 -29.96 16.78
C LEU A 61 -7.43 -28.51 16.34
N GLU A 62 -6.37 -27.69 16.30
CA GLU A 62 -6.43 -26.33 15.76
C GLU A 62 -6.93 -26.31 14.30
N ALA A 63 -6.41 -27.20 13.46
CA ALA A 63 -6.81 -27.29 12.05
C ALA A 63 -8.28 -27.69 11.89
N GLN A 64 -8.76 -28.64 12.70
CA GLN A 64 -10.16 -29.06 12.68
C GLN A 64 -11.10 -27.93 13.12
N VAL A 65 -10.74 -27.21 14.18
CA VAL A 65 -11.53 -26.04 14.65
C VAL A 65 -11.51 -24.92 13.62
N ALA A 66 -10.37 -24.64 12.99
CA ALA A 66 -10.30 -23.63 11.93
C ALA A 66 -11.23 -23.98 10.75
N ALA A 67 -11.24 -25.24 10.31
CA ALA A 67 -12.11 -25.71 9.24
C ALA A 67 -13.61 -25.65 9.60
N GLU A 68 -13.96 -26.00 10.84
CA GLU A 68 -15.34 -25.90 11.34
C GLU A 68 -15.84 -24.45 11.34
N LEU A 69 -15.06 -23.55 11.92
CA LEU A 69 -15.44 -22.13 12.04
C LEU A 69 -15.44 -21.43 10.67
N ALA A 70 -14.62 -21.88 9.72
CA ALA A 70 -14.66 -21.41 8.34
C ALA A 70 -16.00 -21.73 7.63
N GLY A 71 -16.73 -22.77 8.07
CA GLY A 71 -18.07 -23.10 7.59
C GLY A 71 -19.20 -22.27 8.20
N ARG A 72 -18.91 -21.50 9.26
CA ARG A 72 -19.88 -20.68 10.00
C ARG A 72 -19.78 -19.20 9.60
N ARG A 73 -20.83 -18.43 9.88
CA ARG A 73 -20.97 -17.01 9.50
C ARG A 73 -21.50 -16.19 10.68
N GLY A 74 -21.24 -14.88 10.65
CA GLY A 74 -21.70 -13.95 11.68
C GLY A 74 -21.04 -14.11 13.05
N LEU A 75 -19.85 -14.73 13.14
CA LEU A 75 -19.13 -14.94 14.41
C LEU A 75 -18.16 -13.80 14.71
N VAL A 76 -17.80 -13.65 15.99
CA VAL A 76 -16.56 -13.01 16.43
C VAL A 76 -15.66 -14.10 17.02
N ILE A 77 -14.51 -14.34 16.39
CA ILE A 77 -13.62 -15.47 16.68
C ILE A 77 -12.33 -14.95 17.29
N ALA A 78 -12.02 -15.31 18.54
CA ALA A 78 -10.68 -15.14 19.10
C ALA A 78 -9.86 -16.41 18.85
N THR A 79 -8.71 -16.25 18.18
CA THR A 79 -7.84 -17.37 17.81
C THR A 79 -6.71 -17.56 18.82
N GLY A 80 -6.32 -18.82 19.03
CA GLY A 80 -5.09 -19.19 19.74
C GLY A 80 -3.88 -18.51 19.09
N GLY A 81 -2.89 -18.14 19.91
CA GLY A 81 -1.80 -17.24 19.47
C GLY A 81 -0.91 -17.78 18.34
N ARG A 82 -1.03 -19.07 17.98
CA ARG A 82 -0.31 -19.69 16.85
C ARG A 82 -1.21 -20.21 15.73
N LEU A 83 -2.53 -20.32 15.95
CA LEU A 83 -3.45 -20.90 14.96
C LEU A 83 -3.36 -20.18 13.61
N MET A 84 -3.37 -18.84 13.64
CA MET A 84 -3.29 -18.01 12.42
C MET A 84 -1.87 -17.86 11.84
N LEU A 85 -0.85 -18.45 12.48
CA LEU A 85 0.50 -18.50 11.94
C LEU A 85 0.64 -19.65 10.93
N ASP A 86 -0.23 -20.65 11.01
CA ASP A 86 -0.33 -21.69 9.99
C ASP A 86 -1.04 -21.13 8.73
N PRO A 87 -0.42 -21.21 7.54
CA PRO A 87 -1.00 -20.65 6.31
C PRO A 87 -2.34 -21.25 5.92
N ALA A 88 -2.58 -22.55 6.17
CA ALA A 88 -3.82 -23.21 5.80
C ALA A 88 -4.97 -22.78 6.72
N ASN A 89 -4.72 -22.70 8.02
CA ASN A 89 -5.69 -22.18 8.99
C ASN A 89 -6.03 -20.70 8.73
N ALA A 90 -5.00 -19.89 8.45
CA ALA A 90 -5.19 -18.49 8.11
C ALA A 90 -6.06 -18.35 6.86
N ALA A 91 -5.76 -19.09 5.79
CA ALA A 91 -6.54 -19.07 4.56
C ALA A 91 -8.02 -19.49 4.79
N ALA A 92 -8.24 -20.55 5.58
CA ALA A 92 -9.59 -21.04 5.88
C ALA A 92 -10.42 -20.01 6.66
N LEU A 93 -9.90 -19.46 7.75
CA LEU A 93 -10.61 -18.49 8.58
C LEU A 93 -10.72 -17.11 7.91
N GLY A 94 -9.66 -16.65 7.25
CA GLY A 94 -9.62 -15.37 6.56
C GLY A 94 -10.55 -15.28 5.35
N ALA A 95 -10.91 -16.41 4.74
CA ALA A 95 -11.97 -16.46 3.73
C ALA A 95 -13.36 -16.10 4.31
N GLY A 96 -13.56 -16.34 5.61
CA GLY A 96 -14.81 -16.07 6.31
C GLY A 96 -15.03 -14.62 6.72
N GLY A 97 -13.99 -13.77 6.73
CA GLY A 97 -14.11 -12.35 7.07
C GLY A 97 -12.79 -11.66 7.48
N PRO A 98 -12.84 -10.37 7.89
CA PRO A 98 -11.65 -9.61 8.25
C PRO A 98 -10.90 -10.19 9.45
N VAL A 99 -9.56 -10.13 9.37
CA VAL A 99 -8.65 -10.54 10.44
C VAL A 99 -7.94 -9.32 11.03
N PHE A 100 -8.08 -9.14 12.34
CA PHE A 100 -7.41 -8.11 13.12
C PHE A 100 -6.36 -8.76 14.04
N CYS A 101 -5.11 -8.31 13.96
CA CYS A 101 -4.04 -8.75 14.84
C CYS A 101 -3.86 -7.75 15.97
N LEU A 102 -4.26 -8.13 17.18
CA LEU A 102 -4.05 -7.33 18.37
C LEU A 102 -2.56 -7.35 18.75
N SER A 103 -1.98 -6.18 18.97
CA SER A 103 -0.60 -5.99 19.41
C SER A 103 -0.53 -5.21 20.71
N ALA A 104 0.58 -5.36 21.44
CA ALA A 104 0.91 -4.62 22.64
C ALA A 104 2.42 -4.69 22.84
N GLU A 105 2.98 -3.74 23.57
CA GLU A 105 4.39 -3.77 23.94
C GLU A 105 4.69 -4.97 24.88
N PRO A 106 5.93 -5.51 24.87
CA PRO A 106 6.32 -6.63 25.74
C PRO A 106 5.99 -6.39 27.21
N ALA A 107 6.19 -5.16 27.71
CA ALA A 107 5.89 -4.79 29.09
C ALA A 107 4.40 -4.93 29.42
N ASP A 108 3.51 -4.47 28.54
CA ASP A 108 2.06 -4.58 28.72
C ASP A 108 1.60 -6.03 28.69
N ILE A 109 2.17 -6.83 27.78
CA ILE A 109 1.90 -8.27 27.67
C ILE A 109 2.24 -8.96 28.99
N LEU A 110 3.40 -8.66 29.58
CA LEU A 110 3.82 -9.25 30.85
C LEU A 110 2.91 -8.80 32.00
N ALA A 111 2.61 -7.51 32.09
CA ALA A 111 1.73 -6.97 33.13
C ALA A 111 0.34 -7.64 33.09
N ARG A 112 -0.23 -7.83 31.90
CA ARG A 112 -1.51 -8.50 31.69
C ARG A 112 -1.47 -9.98 32.02
N ILE A 113 -0.39 -10.68 31.66
CA ILE A 113 -0.22 -12.10 31.97
C ILE A 113 -0.04 -12.31 33.49
N ALA A 114 0.69 -11.43 34.17
CA ALA A 114 0.91 -11.51 35.62
C ALA A 114 -0.38 -11.32 36.42
N ALA A 115 -1.33 -10.51 35.91
CA ALA A 115 -2.62 -10.28 36.54
C ALA A 115 -3.61 -11.46 36.41
N ASP A 116 -3.35 -12.43 35.52
CA ASP A 116 -4.30 -13.48 35.10
C ASP A 116 -4.17 -14.82 35.88
N ASP A 117 -3.51 -14.81 37.05
CA ASP A 117 -3.33 -15.90 38.05
C ASP A 117 -2.90 -17.31 37.55
N GLY A 118 -2.60 -17.46 36.26
CA GLY A 118 -2.21 -18.73 35.64
C GLY A 118 -0.71 -18.82 35.40
N ARG A 119 -0.01 -19.72 36.11
CA ARG A 119 1.36 -20.15 35.77
C ARG A 119 1.39 -20.64 34.31
N ARG A 120 1.89 -19.81 33.37
CA ARG A 120 2.06 -20.17 31.96
C ARG A 120 3.47 -20.76 31.73
N PRO A 121 3.62 -22.05 31.39
CA PRO A 121 4.93 -22.72 31.29
C PRO A 121 5.93 -22.07 30.30
N LEU A 122 5.43 -21.42 29.24
CA LEU A 122 6.24 -20.76 28.20
C LEU A 122 7.11 -19.59 28.71
N LEU A 123 6.76 -18.99 29.85
CA LEU A 123 7.47 -17.86 30.45
C LEU A 123 8.32 -18.25 31.67
N ALA A 124 8.45 -19.55 31.97
CA ALA A 124 9.26 -20.02 33.10
C ALA A 124 10.77 -19.83 32.84
N GLY A 125 11.48 -19.08 33.70
CA GLY A 125 12.93 -18.85 33.64
C GLY A 125 13.34 -17.44 34.09
N ASP A 126 14.63 -17.13 34.01
CA ASP A 126 15.24 -15.95 34.65
C ASP A 126 14.99 -14.60 33.92
N ASP A 127 14.42 -14.61 32.70
CA ASP A 127 14.13 -13.39 31.92
C ASP A 127 12.90 -13.55 31.00
N PRO A 128 11.67 -13.39 31.56
CA PRO A 128 10.42 -13.50 30.80
C PRO A 128 10.28 -12.43 29.71
N GLU A 129 10.81 -11.22 29.92
CA GLU A 129 10.68 -10.10 28.99
C GLU A 129 11.48 -10.34 27.71
N ARG A 130 12.74 -10.74 27.84
CA ARG A 130 13.57 -11.10 26.68
C ARG A 130 12.97 -12.25 25.89
N ARG A 131 12.31 -13.21 26.56
CA ARG A 131 11.60 -14.31 25.87
C ARG A 131 10.38 -13.82 25.10
N VAL A 132 9.56 -12.96 25.69
CA VAL A 132 8.41 -12.33 24.99
C VAL A 132 8.90 -11.57 23.77
N LYS A 133 9.91 -10.71 23.95
CA LYS A 133 10.52 -9.94 22.85
C LYS A 133 11.02 -10.86 21.73
N SER A 134 11.80 -11.88 22.07
CA SER A 134 12.33 -12.85 21.10
C SER A 134 11.23 -13.63 20.37
N LEU A 135 10.13 -13.98 21.06
CA LEU A 135 8.98 -14.64 20.44
C LEU A 135 8.18 -13.72 19.53
N LEU A 136 7.99 -12.46 19.92
CA LEU A 136 7.35 -11.44 19.10
C LEU A 136 8.17 -11.19 17.83
N GLU A 137 9.49 -11.01 17.95
CA GLU A 137 10.40 -10.86 16.81
C GLU A 137 10.29 -12.04 15.83
N ARG A 138 10.28 -13.28 16.33
CA ARG A 138 10.09 -14.49 15.49
C ARG A 138 8.72 -14.56 14.80
N ARG A 139 7.69 -13.92 15.36
CA ARG A 139 6.31 -13.95 14.85
C ARG A 139 5.92 -12.68 14.09
N ALA A 140 6.72 -11.62 14.17
CA ALA A 140 6.41 -10.30 13.64
C ALA A 140 6.02 -10.36 12.17
N ALA A 141 6.82 -11.07 11.38
CA ALA A 141 6.57 -11.27 9.96
C ALA A 141 5.19 -11.92 9.73
N ALA A 142 4.90 -13.02 10.44
CA ALA A 142 3.62 -13.71 10.29
C ALA A 142 2.42 -12.85 10.76
N TYR A 143 2.55 -12.04 11.80
CA TYR A 143 1.48 -11.13 12.24
C TYR A 143 1.30 -9.91 11.31
N ALA A 144 2.37 -9.44 10.66
CA ALA A 144 2.34 -8.28 9.77
C ALA A 144 1.46 -8.47 8.53
N ARG A 145 1.03 -9.71 8.22
CA ARG A 145 0.07 -10.01 7.15
C ARG A 145 -1.37 -9.60 7.47
N PHE A 146 -1.67 -9.32 8.74
CA PHE A 146 -2.99 -8.98 9.24
C PHE A 146 -3.05 -7.51 9.64
N ARG A 147 -4.25 -6.95 9.67
CA ARG A 147 -4.46 -5.57 10.11
C ARG A 147 -4.12 -5.45 11.59
N ALA A 148 -3.03 -4.74 11.91
CA ALA A 148 -2.61 -4.53 13.29
C ALA A 148 -3.58 -3.59 14.03
N VAL A 149 -3.87 -3.91 15.30
CA VAL A 149 -4.63 -3.07 16.21
C VAL A 149 -3.86 -3.01 17.53
N ASP A 150 -3.26 -1.86 17.79
CA ASP A 150 -2.57 -1.64 19.05
C ASP A 150 -3.56 -1.54 20.22
N THR A 151 -3.21 -2.21 21.31
CA THR A 151 -4.00 -2.33 22.52
C THR A 151 -3.30 -1.74 23.74
N GLY A 152 -2.06 -1.23 23.64
CA GLY A 152 -1.26 -0.78 24.80
C GLY A 152 -2.00 0.23 25.68
N ASP A 153 -2.20 1.45 25.17
CA ASP A 153 -2.80 2.58 25.89
C ASP A 153 -4.34 2.62 25.82
N ARG A 154 -5.00 1.50 25.52
CA ARG A 154 -6.43 1.45 25.22
C ARG A 154 -7.14 0.42 26.07
N THR A 155 -8.35 0.75 26.53
CA THR A 155 -9.17 -0.25 27.21
C THR A 155 -9.67 -1.30 26.19
N PRO A 156 -9.98 -2.54 26.63
CA PRO A 156 -10.56 -3.54 25.73
C PRO A 156 -11.85 -3.06 25.03
N ASP A 157 -12.62 -2.19 25.69
CA ASP A 157 -13.84 -1.62 25.12
C ASP A 157 -13.54 -0.58 24.02
N ASP A 158 -12.53 0.27 24.21
CA ASP A 158 -12.06 1.20 23.16
C ASP A 158 -11.55 0.45 21.92
N VAL A 159 -10.87 -0.69 22.13
CA VAL A 159 -10.39 -1.55 21.04
C VAL A 159 -11.57 -2.18 20.31
N ALA A 160 -12.54 -2.74 21.03
CA ALA A 160 -13.75 -3.33 20.45
C ALA A 160 -14.58 -2.28 19.68
N GLU A 161 -14.71 -1.07 20.22
CA GLU A 161 -15.41 0.04 19.56
C GLU A 161 -14.76 0.42 18.23
N ALA A 162 -13.44 0.57 18.21
CA ALA A 162 -12.73 0.92 16.97
C ALA A 162 -12.86 -0.16 15.90
N ILE A 163 -12.77 -1.45 16.28
CA ILE A 163 -12.97 -2.56 15.34
C ILE A 163 -14.41 -2.53 14.80
N ALA A 164 -15.41 -2.33 15.67
CA ALA A 164 -16.81 -2.22 15.24
C ALA A 164 -17.04 -1.04 14.29
N ALA A 165 -16.45 0.12 14.57
CA ALA A 165 -16.52 1.30 13.72
C ALA A 165 -15.90 1.06 12.34
N TRP A 166 -14.76 0.37 12.28
CA TRP A 166 -14.13 -0.01 11.01
C TRP A 166 -14.98 -1.00 10.21
N VAL A 167 -15.58 -2.00 10.87
CA VAL A 167 -16.49 -2.94 10.23
C VAL A 167 -17.71 -2.19 9.67
N ALA A 168 -18.28 -1.25 10.43
CA ALA A 168 -19.40 -0.42 9.99
C ALA A 168 -19.02 0.51 8.81
N ALA A 169 -17.77 0.98 8.76
CA ALA A 169 -17.25 1.79 7.67
C ALA A 169 -16.85 1.00 6.41
N GLY A 170 -17.07 -0.31 6.37
CA GLY A 170 -16.70 -1.15 5.23
C GLY A 170 -15.20 -1.41 5.10
N LEU A 171 -14.45 -1.34 6.22
CA LEU A 171 -12.99 -1.55 6.28
C LEU A 171 -12.17 -0.56 5.43
N ARG A 172 -12.77 0.58 5.06
CA ARG A 172 -12.04 1.66 4.37
C ARG A 172 -11.23 2.48 5.35
N GLU A 173 -10.13 3.02 4.86
CA GLU A 173 -9.24 3.89 5.60
C GLU A 173 -9.21 5.26 4.95
N THR A 174 -9.31 6.31 5.77
CA THR A 174 -9.36 7.69 5.30
C THR A 174 -8.10 8.41 5.78
N ILE A 175 -7.26 8.79 4.84
CA ILE A 175 -5.98 9.44 5.07
C ILE A 175 -6.14 10.90 4.64
N PRO A 176 -6.24 11.86 5.58
CA PRO A 176 -6.29 13.27 5.22
C PRO A 176 -4.93 13.71 4.69
N VAL A 177 -4.93 14.48 3.61
CA VAL A 177 -3.74 15.13 3.03
C VAL A 177 -3.94 16.64 3.12
N ARG A 178 -3.06 17.31 3.85
CA ARG A 178 -3.07 18.76 4.10
C ARG A 178 -2.14 19.47 3.12
N TYR A 179 -2.53 20.68 2.72
CA TYR A 179 -1.72 21.56 1.88
C TYR A 179 -2.05 23.02 2.22
N PRO A 180 -1.24 24.01 1.78
CA PRO A 180 -1.41 25.41 2.21
C PRO A 180 -2.78 26.04 1.89
N GLY A 181 -3.58 25.42 1.01
CA GLY A 181 -4.92 25.87 0.65
C GLY A 181 -6.08 25.03 1.22
N GLY A 182 -5.81 24.00 2.03
CA GLY A 182 -6.85 23.17 2.63
C GLY A 182 -6.43 21.72 2.83
N SER A 183 -7.40 20.81 2.74
CA SER A 183 -7.16 19.38 2.81
C SER A 183 -8.11 18.61 1.89
N TYR A 184 -7.68 17.41 1.50
CA TYR A 184 -8.54 16.43 0.84
C TYR A 184 -8.29 15.06 1.46
N ASP A 185 -9.21 14.11 1.28
CA ASP A 185 -9.05 12.76 1.82
C ASP A 185 -8.66 11.79 0.70
N VAL A 186 -7.68 10.94 1.00
CA VAL A 186 -7.42 9.70 0.28
C VAL A 186 -8.15 8.57 1.00
N ILE A 187 -9.10 7.94 0.32
CA ILE A 187 -9.88 6.84 0.85
C ILE A 187 -9.35 5.56 0.20
N VAL A 188 -8.77 4.67 1.00
CA VAL A 188 -8.26 3.36 0.58
C VAL A 188 -9.23 2.28 1.05
N GLY A 189 -9.70 1.43 0.15
CA GLY A 189 -10.72 0.44 0.48
C GLY A 189 -11.06 -0.46 -0.68
N ASP A 190 -12.01 -1.36 -0.48
CA ASP A 190 -12.49 -2.32 -1.49
C ASP A 190 -13.93 -1.98 -1.89
N GLY A 191 -14.22 -1.98 -3.19
CA GLY A 191 -15.54 -1.68 -3.73
C GLY A 191 -15.94 -0.20 -3.66
N LEU A 192 -14.99 0.71 -3.45
CA LEU A 192 -15.22 2.15 -3.37
C LEU A 192 -15.83 2.73 -4.66
N LEU A 193 -15.52 2.16 -5.83
CA LEU A 193 -16.03 2.67 -7.10
C LEU A 193 -17.56 2.59 -7.19
N ALA A 194 -18.17 1.57 -6.57
CA ALA A 194 -19.62 1.43 -6.51
C ALA A 194 -20.31 2.54 -5.71
N GLU A 195 -19.56 3.22 -4.84
CA GLU A 195 -20.00 4.33 -4.00
C GLU A 195 -19.34 5.66 -4.41
N ALA A 196 -18.62 5.71 -5.54
CA ALA A 196 -17.72 6.82 -5.87
C ALA A 196 -18.41 8.18 -5.85
N ALA A 197 -19.61 8.31 -6.44
CA ALA A 197 -20.34 9.57 -6.45
C ALA A 197 -20.71 10.05 -5.03
N THR A 198 -21.12 9.13 -4.16
CA THR A 198 -21.45 9.40 -2.76
C THR A 198 -20.21 9.78 -1.95
N LEU A 199 -19.12 9.01 -2.09
CA LEU A 199 -17.85 9.26 -1.39
C LEU A 199 -17.17 10.55 -1.84
N ALA A 200 -17.30 10.88 -3.12
CA ALA A 200 -16.88 12.14 -3.71
C ALA A 200 -17.72 13.33 -3.22
N GLY A 201 -18.90 13.09 -2.65
CA GLY A 201 -19.83 14.13 -2.24
C GLY A 201 -20.40 14.93 -3.42
N ILE A 202 -20.60 14.28 -4.56
CA ILE A 202 -21.14 14.93 -5.76
C ILE A 202 -22.60 15.34 -5.50
N ARG A 203 -22.87 16.64 -5.62
CA ARG A 203 -24.21 17.24 -5.45
C ARG A 203 -24.78 17.84 -6.73
N GLY A 204 -23.97 17.94 -7.78
CA GLY A 204 -24.31 18.60 -9.05
C GLY A 204 -23.94 17.73 -10.26
N ALA A 205 -23.80 18.37 -11.42
CA ALA A 205 -23.39 17.69 -12.64
C ALA A 205 -21.98 17.09 -12.50
N ALA A 206 -21.80 15.87 -12.97
CA ALA A 206 -20.50 15.22 -12.98
C ALA A 206 -20.31 14.37 -14.23
N THR A 207 -19.05 14.20 -14.61
CA THR A 207 -18.65 13.46 -15.80
C THR A 207 -17.50 12.52 -15.46
N ILE A 208 -17.55 11.29 -15.95
CA ILE A 208 -16.45 10.33 -15.85
C ILE A 208 -15.49 10.58 -17.03
N VAL A 209 -14.21 10.76 -16.75
CA VAL A 209 -13.13 10.75 -17.75
C VAL A 209 -12.29 9.50 -17.50
N THR A 210 -12.16 8.67 -18.54
CA THR A 210 -11.49 7.35 -18.48
C THR A 210 -10.74 7.05 -19.77
N ASP A 211 -9.94 5.99 -19.80
CA ASP A 211 -9.37 5.45 -21.03
C ASP A 211 -10.15 4.24 -21.60
N SER A 212 -9.79 3.85 -22.81
CA SER A 212 -10.39 2.76 -23.59
C SER A 212 -10.23 1.36 -22.99
N HIS A 213 -9.32 1.15 -22.03
CA HIS A 213 -9.17 -0.12 -21.31
C HIS A 213 -9.96 -0.14 -20.00
N VAL A 214 -9.86 0.94 -19.22
CA VAL A 214 -10.45 1.04 -17.87
C VAL A 214 -11.95 1.31 -17.93
N GLY A 215 -12.40 2.11 -18.89
CA GLY A 215 -13.80 2.54 -18.99
C GLY A 215 -14.78 1.37 -19.05
N PRO A 216 -14.61 0.41 -19.98
CA PRO A 216 -15.48 -0.77 -20.07
C PRO A 216 -15.49 -1.66 -18.82
N LEU A 217 -14.41 -1.67 -18.05
CA LEU A 217 -14.28 -2.51 -16.85
C LEU A 217 -14.97 -1.88 -15.63
N TYR A 218 -14.79 -0.57 -15.43
CA TYR A 218 -15.08 0.06 -14.14
C TYR A 218 -16.12 1.17 -14.19
N ALA A 219 -16.32 1.86 -15.32
CA ALA A 219 -17.34 2.87 -15.41
C ALA A 219 -18.76 2.31 -15.11
N PRO A 220 -19.13 1.08 -15.53
CA PRO A 220 -20.42 0.48 -15.16
C PRO A 220 -20.64 0.36 -13.64
N SER A 221 -19.59 0.21 -12.83
CA SER A 221 -19.72 0.10 -11.38
C SER A 221 -20.13 1.41 -10.71
N ILE A 222 -19.71 2.54 -11.29
CA ILE A 222 -20.02 3.91 -10.84
C ILE A 222 -21.44 4.31 -11.27
N GLN A 223 -21.91 3.83 -12.41
CA GLN A 223 -23.25 4.13 -12.92
C GLN A 223 -24.33 3.56 -11.98
N LYS A 224 -25.19 4.43 -11.47
CA LYS A 224 -26.34 4.05 -10.63
C LYS A 224 -27.62 4.69 -11.16
N PRO A 225 -28.81 4.12 -10.90
CA PRO A 225 -30.07 4.76 -11.29
C PRO A 225 -30.21 6.19 -10.76
N ALA A 226 -29.64 6.48 -9.59
CA ALA A 226 -29.63 7.82 -8.99
C ALA A 226 -28.57 8.77 -9.59
N PHE A 227 -27.56 8.25 -10.30
CA PHE A 227 -26.42 9.00 -10.84
C PHE A 227 -26.03 8.40 -12.20
N GLN A 228 -26.65 8.89 -13.28
CA GLN A 228 -26.25 8.56 -14.65
C GLN A 228 -25.29 9.64 -15.15
N LEU A 229 -24.00 9.30 -15.21
CA LEU A 229 -22.94 10.26 -15.55
C LEU A 229 -22.51 10.08 -17.01
N PRO A 230 -22.33 11.15 -17.80
CA PRO A 230 -21.64 11.07 -19.08
C PRO A 230 -20.26 10.43 -18.92
N ILE A 231 -19.85 9.61 -19.88
CA ILE A 231 -18.53 8.95 -19.91
C ILE A 231 -17.77 9.46 -21.12
N LEU A 232 -16.65 10.13 -20.87
CA LEU A 232 -15.72 10.61 -21.88
C LEU A 232 -14.51 9.67 -21.89
N THR A 233 -14.20 9.13 -23.06
CA THR A 233 -13.20 8.06 -23.20
C THR A 233 -12.06 8.53 -24.09
N MET A 234 -10.86 8.65 -23.52
CA MET A 234 -9.63 8.85 -24.28
C MET A 234 -9.01 7.51 -24.70
N ALA A 235 -8.16 7.52 -25.71
CA ALA A 235 -7.37 6.34 -26.03
C ALA A 235 -6.33 6.06 -24.92
N ALA A 236 -6.11 4.78 -24.61
CA ALA A 236 -5.20 4.38 -23.54
C ALA A 236 -3.72 4.59 -23.88
N GLY A 237 -2.90 4.77 -22.83
CA GLY A 237 -1.44 4.81 -22.89
C GLY A 237 -0.82 6.20 -22.96
N GLU A 238 0.46 6.28 -22.60
CA GLU A 238 1.28 7.51 -22.58
C GLU A 238 1.25 8.32 -23.90
N PRO A 239 1.21 7.72 -25.11
CA PRO A 239 1.16 8.49 -26.35
C PRO A 239 -0.05 9.43 -26.49
N HIS A 240 -1.11 9.20 -25.69
CA HIS A 240 -2.32 10.04 -25.66
C HIS A 240 -2.31 11.04 -24.50
N LYS A 241 -1.20 11.15 -23.76
CA LYS A 241 -1.01 12.15 -22.71
C LYS A 241 -0.59 13.50 -23.31
N THR A 242 -1.47 14.09 -24.12
CA THR A 242 -1.13 15.24 -24.99
C THR A 242 -2.11 16.42 -24.87
N LEU A 243 -1.70 17.60 -25.35
CA LEU A 243 -2.58 18.77 -25.44
C LEU A 243 -3.74 18.57 -26.42
N ASP A 244 -3.60 17.72 -27.44
CA ASP A 244 -4.70 17.41 -28.36
C ASP A 244 -5.81 16.65 -27.65
N THR A 245 -5.47 15.67 -26.81
CA THR A 245 -6.46 14.95 -26.01
C THR A 245 -7.16 15.87 -25.01
N VAL A 246 -6.42 16.81 -24.42
CA VAL A 246 -7.00 17.85 -23.55
C VAL A 246 -7.99 18.74 -24.31
N ARG A 247 -7.65 19.16 -25.53
CA ARG A 247 -8.55 19.94 -26.41
C ARG A 247 -9.83 19.17 -26.70
N ASP A 248 -9.73 17.91 -27.06
CA ASP A 248 -10.88 17.08 -27.44
C ASP A 248 -11.82 16.89 -26.24
N LEU A 249 -11.25 16.61 -25.04
CA LEU A 249 -12.01 16.53 -23.79
C LEU A 249 -12.75 17.84 -23.45
N TYR A 250 -12.18 19.02 -23.74
CA TYR A 250 -12.94 20.27 -23.54
C TYR A 250 -14.20 20.33 -24.40
N GLY A 251 -14.10 19.89 -25.66
CA GLY A 251 -15.24 19.85 -26.58
C GLY A 251 -16.34 18.91 -26.08
N GLU A 252 -15.95 17.72 -25.63
CA GLU A 252 -16.89 16.73 -25.07
C GLU A 252 -17.53 17.22 -23.77
N LEU A 253 -16.78 17.87 -22.88
CA LEU A 253 -17.32 18.44 -21.64
C LEU A 253 -18.34 19.55 -21.91
N LEU A 254 -18.08 20.42 -22.90
CA LEU A 254 -19.04 21.44 -23.34
C LEU A 254 -20.30 20.80 -23.94
N ALA A 255 -20.15 19.76 -24.75
CA ALA A 255 -21.27 19.02 -25.34
C ALA A 255 -22.11 18.31 -24.26
N ALA A 256 -21.47 17.79 -23.22
CA ALA A 256 -22.13 17.20 -22.04
C ALA A 256 -22.77 18.25 -21.11
N GLY A 257 -22.54 19.55 -21.34
CA GLY A 257 -23.11 20.63 -20.54
C GLY A 257 -22.50 20.77 -19.14
N LEU A 258 -21.25 20.32 -18.93
CA LEU A 258 -20.61 20.42 -17.61
C LEU A 258 -20.26 21.89 -17.28
N GLY A 259 -20.92 22.44 -16.26
CA GLY A 259 -20.73 23.82 -15.79
C GLY A 259 -19.53 24.01 -14.87
N ARG A 260 -19.38 25.25 -14.34
CA ARG A 260 -18.29 25.62 -13.41
C ARG A 260 -18.37 24.95 -12.04
N ASP A 261 -19.57 24.56 -11.64
CA ASP A 261 -19.89 23.80 -10.43
C ASP A 261 -19.83 22.28 -10.66
N GLY A 262 -19.45 21.86 -11.88
CA GLY A 262 -19.33 20.46 -12.24
C GLY A 262 -18.11 19.77 -11.65
N THR A 263 -18.16 18.43 -11.59
CA THR A 263 -17.06 17.59 -11.10
C THR A 263 -16.62 16.56 -12.13
N ILE A 264 -15.31 16.41 -12.34
CA ILE A 264 -14.74 15.30 -13.11
C ILE A 264 -14.39 14.13 -12.18
N LEU A 265 -14.86 12.93 -12.50
CA LEU A 265 -14.37 11.67 -11.94
C LEU A 265 -13.31 11.10 -12.87
N ALA A 266 -12.04 11.21 -12.49
CA ALA A 266 -10.91 10.70 -13.26
C ALA A 266 -10.67 9.22 -12.93
N LEU A 267 -11.19 8.32 -13.78
CA LEU A 267 -11.17 6.87 -13.59
C LEU A 267 -10.06 6.25 -14.45
N GLY A 268 -8.94 5.85 -13.84
CA GLY A 268 -7.82 5.27 -14.60
C GLY A 268 -6.50 5.26 -13.85
N GLY A 269 -5.42 4.92 -14.56
CA GLY A 269 -4.05 5.04 -14.05
C GLY A 269 -3.54 6.49 -14.01
N GLY A 270 -2.23 6.65 -13.83
CA GLY A 270 -1.59 7.97 -13.72
C GLY A 270 -1.80 8.87 -14.94
N VAL A 271 -1.86 8.29 -16.16
CA VAL A 271 -2.12 9.05 -17.40
C VAL A 271 -3.49 9.73 -17.37
N VAL A 272 -4.55 8.98 -17.06
CA VAL A 272 -5.90 9.53 -16.96
C VAL A 272 -5.96 10.56 -15.84
N GLY A 273 -5.35 10.27 -14.68
CA GLY A 273 -5.29 11.20 -13.55
C GLY A 273 -4.64 12.53 -13.91
N ASP A 274 -3.50 12.50 -14.59
CA ASP A 274 -2.76 13.70 -14.99
C ASP A 274 -3.52 14.51 -16.06
N VAL A 275 -4.05 13.85 -17.09
CA VAL A 275 -4.81 14.51 -18.16
C VAL A 275 -6.11 15.10 -17.63
N ALA A 276 -6.90 14.31 -16.90
CA ALA A 276 -8.17 14.76 -16.35
C ALA A 276 -7.98 15.84 -15.27
N GLY A 277 -6.93 15.73 -14.46
CA GLY A 277 -6.55 16.76 -13.50
C GLY A 277 -6.13 18.07 -14.17
N PHE A 278 -5.39 18.00 -15.29
CA PHE A 278 -5.00 19.19 -16.04
C PHE A 278 -6.22 19.83 -16.72
N VAL A 279 -7.09 19.01 -17.33
CA VAL A 279 -8.40 19.45 -17.86
C VAL A 279 -9.21 20.13 -16.77
N ALA A 280 -9.30 19.56 -15.57
CA ALA A 280 -10.03 20.15 -14.44
C ALA A 280 -9.40 21.47 -13.97
N ALA A 281 -8.08 21.64 -14.08
CA ALA A 281 -7.39 22.87 -13.70
C ALA A 281 -7.65 24.04 -14.65
N THR A 282 -7.87 23.77 -15.93
CA THR A 282 -7.92 24.77 -17.01
C THR A 282 -9.32 24.97 -17.57
N TYR A 283 -10.15 23.94 -17.60
CA TYR A 283 -11.53 23.99 -18.08
C TYR A 283 -12.34 24.99 -17.25
N LEU A 284 -12.95 25.97 -17.92
CA LEU A 284 -13.66 27.09 -17.29
C LEU A 284 -12.86 27.83 -16.19
N ARG A 285 -11.52 27.79 -16.27
CA ARG A 285 -10.55 28.32 -15.29
C ARG A 285 -10.51 27.58 -13.95
N GLY A 286 -10.92 26.32 -13.93
CA GLY A 286 -10.86 25.47 -12.76
C GLY A 286 -12.24 24.96 -12.36
N ILE A 287 -12.38 23.64 -12.31
CA ILE A 287 -13.54 22.94 -11.74
C ILE A 287 -13.06 21.89 -10.72
N ASP A 288 -14.02 21.22 -10.09
CA ASP A 288 -13.73 20.16 -9.15
C ASP A 288 -13.40 18.85 -9.88
N PHE A 289 -12.53 18.05 -9.26
CA PHE A 289 -12.27 16.69 -9.73
C PHE A 289 -11.93 15.75 -8.57
N VAL A 290 -12.17 14.47 -8.81
CA VAL A 290 -11.86 13.36 -7.90
C VAL A 290 -11.07 12.33 -8.69
N LEU A 291 -10.02 11.80 -8.05
CA LEU A 291 -9.19 10.74 -8.63
C LEU A 291 -9.73 9.39 -8.18
N CYS A 292 -9.95 8.49 -9.14
CA CYS A 292 -10.30 7.10 -8.94
C CYS A 292 -9.17 6.23 -9.53
N PRO A 293 -7.98 6.18 -8.89
CA PRO A 293 -6.82 5.46 -9.42
C PRO A 293 -7.09 3.96 -9.54
N THR A 294 -6.79 3.37 -10.70
CA THR A 294 -6.99 1.93 -10.98
C THR A 294 -5.69 1.15 -11.22
N SER A 295 -4.53 1.81 -11.13
CA SER A 295 -3.23 1.15 -11.10
C SER A 295 -2.57 1.32 -9.74
N LEU A 296 -1.74 0.35 -9.35
CA LEU A 296 -1.04 0.41 -8.06
C LEU A 296 -0.15 1.66 -7.97
N LEU A 297 0.61 1.96 -9.03
CA LEU A 297 1.43 3.17 -9.14
C LEU A 297 0.61 4.43 -8.89
N ALA A 298 -0.59 4.53 -9.50
CA ALA A 298 -1.43 5.70 -9.32
C ALA A 298 -1.97 5.82 -7.90
N MET A 299 -2.31 4.70 -7.25
CA MET A 299 -2.80 4.68 -5.87
C MET A 299 -1.75 5.16 -4.87
N VAL A 300 -0.48 4.75 -5.03
CA VAL A 300 0.56 5.01 -4.03
C VAL A 300 1.39 6.27 -4.31
N ASP A 301 1.39 6.77 -5.55
CA ASP A 301 2.29 7.86 -5.95
C ASP A 301 1.56 9.00 -6.69
N SER A 302 1.14 8.78 -7.94
CA SER A 302 0.74 9.89 -8.83
C SER A 302 -0.56 10.59 -8.43
N SER A 303 -1.45 9.93 -7.66
CA SER A 303 -2.69 10.55 -7.19
C SER A 303 -2.53 11.50 -6.00
N ILE A 304 -1.30 11.65 -5.48
CA ILE A 304 -1.01 12.43 -4.27
C ILE A 304 -0.02 13.55 -4.60
N GLY A 305 -0.38 14.78 -4.22
CA GLY A 305 0.49 15.96 -4.36
C GLY A 305 0.12 16.90 -5.51
N GLY A 306 -1.01 16.67 -6.18
CA GLY A 306 -1.69 17.64 -7.05
C GLY A 306 -0.96 18.01 -8.34
N LYS A 307 0.06 17.26 -8.74
CA LYS A 307 0.69 17.43 -10.06
C LYS A 307 -0.22 16.85 -11.12
N THR A 308 -0.49 17.65 -12.14
CA THR A 308 -1.31 17.26 -13.28
C THR A 308 -0.68 17.83 -14.53
N GLY A 309 -0.80 17.17 -15.68
CA GLY A 309 -0.17 17.67 -16.89
C GLY A 309 -0.17 16.71 -18.06
N VAL A 310 0.51 17.15 -19.10
CA VAL A 310 0.66 16.42 -20.35
C VAL A 310 2.09 16.51 -20.86
N ASP A 311 2.41 15.58 -21.74
CA ASP A 311 3.69 15.51 -22.41
C ASP A 311 3.71 16.42 -23.64
N LEU A 312 4.92 16.85 -24.00
CA LEU A 312 5.21 17.49 -25.27
C LEU A 312 6.19 16.62 -26.06
N PRO A 313 6.34 16.83 -27.39
CA PRO A 313 7.37 16.14 -28.17
C PRO A 313 8.80 16.32 -27.61
N GLN A 314 9.04 17.39 -26.85
CA GLN A 314 10.32 17.69 -26.21
C GLN A 314 10.55 16.95 -24.89
N GLY A 315 9.53 16.35 -24.28
CA GLY A 315 9.67 15.62 -23.02
C GLY A 315 8.37 15.46 -22.22
N LYS A 316 8.44 14.57 -21.23
CA LYS A 316 7.32 14.25 -20.34
C LYS A 316 6.99 15.37 -19.36
N ASN A 317 5.71 15.53 -19.03
CA ASN A 317 5.18 16.40 -17.98
C ASN A 317 5.66 17.87 -18.05
N LEU A 318 5.97 18.38 -19.25
CA LEU A 318 6.51 19.73 -19.43
C LEU A 318 5.44 20.82 -19.32
N VAL A 319 4.16 20.48 -19.53
CA VAL A 319 3.02 21.40 -19.42
C VAL A 319 2.04 20.82 -18.41
N GLY A 320 1.67 21.62 -17.41
CA GLY A 320 0.80 21.12 -16.34
C GLY A 320 0.37 22.21 -15.37
N ALA A 321 -0.32 21.79 -14.31
CA ALA A 321 -0.79 22.63 -13.23
C ALA A 321 -0.71 21.90 -11.89
N PHE A 322 -0.52 22.67 -10.81
CA PHE A 322 -0.76 22.18 -9.46
C PHE A 322 -2.25 22.35 -9.13
N LYS A 323 -3.01 21.26 -9.17
CA LYS A 323 -4.45 21.24 -8.86
C LYS A 323 -4.74 20.08 -7.91
N GLN A 324 -5.20 20.42 -6.70
CA GLN A 324 -5.58 19.41 -5.72
C GLN A 324 -6.97 18.84 -6.03
N PRO A 325 -7.16 17.51 -5.89
CA PRO A 325 -8.46 16.87 -6.02
C PRO A 325 -9.34 17.18 -4.79
N ARG A 326 -10.64 16.95 -4.92
CA ARG A 326 -11.57 16.96 -3.77
C ARG A 326 -11.42 15.71 -2.92
N ARG A 327 -11.16 14.57 -3.56
CA ARG A 327 -10.99 13.24 -2.96
C ARG A 327 -10.10 12.38 -3.86
N VAL A 328 -9.47 11.37 -3.28
CA VAL A 328 -8.87 10.25 -3.99
C VAL A 328 -9.55 8.97 -3.50
N LEU A 329 -10.06 8.15 -4.41
CA LEU A 329 -10.75 6.89 -4.11
C LEU A 329 -9.90 5.72 -4.62
N ALA A 330 -8.99 5.23 -3.78
CA ALA A 330 -8.12 4.10 -4.09
C ALA A 330 -8.85 2.78 -3.80
N ASP A 331 -9.64 2.33 -4.78
CA ASP A 331 -10.34 1.04 -4.75
C ASP A 331 -9.38 -0.09 -5.10
N ILE A 332 -8.85 -0.76 -4.08
CA ILE A 332 -7.88 -1.85 -4.27
C ILE A 332 -8.47 -3.06 -5.03
N GLY A 333 -9.80 -3.18 -5.08
CA GLY A 333 -10.49 -4.20 -5.87
C GLY A 333 -10.23 -4.03 -7.38
N ALA A 334 -9.96 -2.81 -7.84
CA ALA A 334 -9.60 -2.54 -9.24
C ALA A 334 -8.25 -3.18 -9.64
N LEU A 335 -7.37 -3.49 -8.68
CA LEU A 335 -6.08 -4.13 -8.99
C LEU A 335 -6.23 -5.58 -9.45
N ALA A 336 -7.40 -6.21 -9.25
CA ALA A 336 -7.64 -7.59 -9.63
C ALA A 336 -7.60 -7.84 -11.15
N THR A 337 -7.86 -6.82 -11.97
CA THR A 337 -7.76 -6.93 -13.45
C THR A 337 -6.55 -6.20 -14.01
N LEU A 338 -5.69 -5.63 -13.17
CA LEU A 338 -4.48 -4.95 -13.62
C LEU A 338 -3.50 -5.98 -14.19
N PRO A 339 -2.91 -5.76 -15.39
CA PRO A 339 -1.89 -6.66 -15.92
C PRO A 339 -0.74 -6.85 -14.92
N ALA A 340 -0.26 -8.08 -14.77
CA ALA A 340 0.76 -8.42 -13.77
C ALA A 340 2.01 -7.53 -13.89
N ALA A 341 2.46 -7.23 -15.11
CA ALA A 341 3.62 -6.34 -15.33
C ALA A 341 3.38 -4.91 -14.82
N GLU A 342 2.16 -4.36 -14.97
CA GLU A 342 1.81 -3.03 -14.46
C GLU A 342 1.68 -3.02 -12.93
N PHE A 343 1.17 -4.12 -12.36
CA PHE A 343 1.17 -4.31 -10.91
C PHE A 343 2.60 -4.36 -10.36
N THR A 344 3.46 -5.20 -10.94
CA THR A 344 4.88 -5.33 -10.58
C THR A 344 5.60 -4.00 -10.71
N ALA A 345 5.41 -3.25 -11.80
CA ALA A 345 6.00 -1.92 -11.94
C ALA A 345 5.56 -0.98 -10.80
N GLY A 346 4.29 -1.02 -10.38
CA GLY A 346 3.81 -0.23 -9.24
C GLY A 346 4.44 -0.61 -7.90
N LEU A 347 4.92 -1.84 -7.72
CA LEU A 347 5.60 -2.28 -6.49
C LEU A 347 6.95 -1.59 -6.29
N ALA A 348 7.58 -1.07 -7.34
CA ALA A 348 8.82 -0.30 -7.22
C ALA A 348 8.63 0.95 -6.35
N GLU A 349 7.49 1.62 -6.50
CA GLU A 349 7.11 2.80 -5.70
C GLU A 349 6.80 2.43 -4.24
N VAL A 350 6.17 1.27 -4.02
CA VAL A 350 5.94 0.72 -2.67
C VAL A 350 7.27 0.42 -1.98
N ALA A 351 8.20 -0.23 -2.69
CA ALA A 351 9.55 -0.52 -2.19
C ALA A 351 10.32 0.77 -1.88
N LYS A 352 10.25 1.76 -2.78
CA LYS A 352 10.84 3.09 -2.60
C LYS A 352 10.34 3.75 -1.31
N HIS A 353 9.03 3.74 -1.03
CA HIS A 353 8.49 4.28 0.21
C HIS A 353 9.02 3.56 1.47
N GLY A 354 9.17 2.24 1.41
CA GLY A 354 9.79 1.47 2.47
C GLY A 354 11.24 1.90 2.75
N LEU A 355 12.03 2.10 1.69
CA LEU A 355 13.41 2.59 1.78
C LEU A 355 13.52 4.02 2.32
N ILE A 356 12.55 4.89 1.97
CA ILE A 356 12.59 6.31 2.34
C ILE A 356 12.21 6.54 3.81
N ALA A 357 11.14 5.91 4.30
CA ALA A 357 10.58 6.28 5.59
C ALA A 357 9.79 5.19 6.32
N ASP A 358 9.63 3.99 5.76
CA ASP A 358 8.79 2.96 6.38
C ASP A 358 9.48 1.58 6.45
N PRO A 359 10.29 1.33 7.49
CA PRO A 359 10.96 0.04 7.70
C PRO A 359 9.99 -1.14 7.86
N ILE A 360 8.77 -0.92 8.35
CA ILE A 360 7.77 -1.98 8.51
C ILE A 360 7.20 -2.37 7.14
N LEU A 361 6.94 -1.39 6.27
CA LEU A 361 6.58 -1.64 4.88
C LEU A 361 7.69 -2.41 4.17
N TRP A 362 8.96 -2.00 4.33
CA TRP A 362 10.09 -2.74 3.78
C TRP A 362 10.16 -4.18 4.30
N GLN A 363 10.04 -4.38 5.61
CA GLN A 363 10.04 -5.69 6.23
C GLN A 363 8.95 -6.59 5.64
N ARG A 364 7.74 -6.05 5.37
CA ARG A 364 6.67 -6.83 4.75
C ARG A 364 7.05 -7.32 3.35
N LEU A 365 7.70 -6.49 2.54
CA LEU A 365 8.19 -6.85 1.20
C LEU A 365 9.31 -7.88 1.20
N THR A 366 10.02 -8.05 2.33
CA THR A 366 11.10 -9.04 2.45
C THR A 366 10.61 -10.47 2.66
N MET A 367 9.33 -10.69 2.97
CA MET A 367 8.83 -12.01 3.34
C MET A 367 8.81 -13.00 2.17
N GLU A 368 9.24 -14.25 2.40
CA GLU A 368 9.36 -15.29 1.34
C GLU A 368 8.02 -15.67 0.69
N GLU A 369 6.91 -15.55 1.45
CA GLU A 369 5.55 -15.82 0.97
C GLU A 369 5.06 -14.79 -0.06
N TRP A 370 5.84 -13.75 -0.35
CA TRP A 370 5.45 -12.65 -1.23
C TRP A 370 5.62 -13.02 -2.71
N HIS A 371 4.73 -13.89 -3.19
CA HIS A 371 4.45 -14.09 -4.62
C HIS A 371 3.06 -13.55 -4.92
N PHE A 372 3.01 -12.27 -5.30
CA PHE A 372 1.75 -11.57 -5.50
C PHE A 372 1.25 -11.76 -6.94
N ASP A 373 0.18 -12.53 -7.11
CA ASP A 373 -0.58 -12.55 -8.36
C ASP A 373 -1.83 -11.68 -8.18
N PRO A 374 -1.93 -10.52 -8.86
CA PRO A 374 -3.10 -9.63 -8.72
C PRO A 374 -4.42 -10.33 -9.05
N ARG A 375 -4.42 -11.38 -9.88
CA ARG A 375 -5.64 -12.14 -10.22
C ARG A 375 -6.24 -12.87 -9.02
N ARG A 376 -5.41 -13.22 -8.03
CA ARG A 376 -5.87 -13.82 -6.77
C ARG A 376 -6.66 -12.84 -5.91
N LEU A 377 -6.53 -11.53 -6.14
CA LEU A 377 -7.27 -10.53 -5.37
C LEU A 377 -8.77 -10.67 -5.47
N ALA A 378 -9.30 -11.25 -6.56
CA ALA A 378 -10.73 -11.48 -6.71
C ALA A 378 -11.28 -12.51 -5.70
N THR A 379 -10.47 -13.48 -5.27
CA THR A 379 -10.90 -14.63 -4.47
C THR A 379 -10.21 -14.74 -3.11
N ASP A 380 -9.02 -14.15 -2.96
CA ASP A 380 -8.19 -14.24 -1.76
C ASP A 380 -8.36 -12.97 -0.89
N ARG A 381 -9.22 -13.08 0.13
CA ARG A 381 -9.50 -11.98 1.06
C ARG A 381 -8.29 -11.59 1.92
N LEU A 382 -7.44 -12.55 2.29
CA LEU A 382 -6.25 -12.24 3.09
C LEU A 382 -5.25 -11.45 2.26
N LEU A 383 -5.01 -11.89 1.02
CA LEU A 383 -4.16 -11.15 0.08
C LEU A 383 -4.68 -9.73 -0.14
N ARG A 384 -6.00 -9.56 -0.25
CA ARG A 384 -6.63 -8.25 -0.39
C ARG A 384 -6.46 -7.37 0.85
N ALA A 385 -6.59 -7.93 2.05
CA ALA A 385 -6.38 -7.20 3.30
C ALA A 385 -4.91 -6.78 3.50
N ASP A 386 -3.98 -7.65 3.09
CA ASP A 386 -2.56 -7.32 3.09
C ASP A 386 -2.23 -6.21 2.08
N LEU A 387 -2.77 -6.29 0.86
CA LEU A 387 -2.63 -5.22 -0.14
C LEU A 387 -3.20 -3.90 0.36
N HIS A 388 -4.36 -3.91 1.01
CA HIS A 388 -4.93 -2.72 1.64
C HIS A 388 -3.93 -2.06 2.57
N THR A 389 -3.28 -2.86 3.43
CA THR A 389 -2.29 -2.38 4.39
C THR A 389 -1.07 -1.81 3.68
N LEU A 390 -0.55 -2.50 2.66
CA LEU A 390 0.59 -2.04 1.85
C LEU A 390 0.30 -0.68 1.18
N VAL A 391 -0.84 -0.55 0.51
CA VAL A 391 -1.25 0.69 -0.16
C VAL A 391 -1.40 1.81 0.86
N THR A 392 -2.09 1.55 1.98
CA THR A 392 -2.29 2.54 3.05
C THR A 392 -0.97 3.08 3.60
N ARG A 393 0.00 2.19 3.89
CA ARG A 393 1.32 2.58 4.38
C ARG A 393 2.10 3.40 3.35
N ALA A 394 2.11 2.96 2.09
CA ALA A 394 2.77 3.68 1.01
C ALA A 394 2.17 5.08 0.79
N VAL A 395 0.84 5.20 0.82
CA VAL A 395 0.13 6.49 0.79
C VAL A 395 0.52 7.37 1.98
N GLY A 396 0.66 6.78 3.18
CA GLY A 396 1.11 7.49 4.38
C GLY A 396 2.48 8.15 4.22
N VAL A 397 3.46 7.41 3.67
CA VAL A 397 4.79 7.96 3.37
C VAL A 397 4.69 9.14 2.39
N LYS A 398 3.93 8.98 1.31
CA LYS A 398 3.76 10.03 0.31
C LYS A 398 3.07 11.26 0.89
N ARG A 399 2.02 11.06 1.71
CA ARG A 399 1.34 12.13 2.46
C ARG A 399 2.35 12.91 3.30
N ASP A 400 3.08 12.25 4.18
CA ASP A 400 3.97 12.91 5.15
C ASP A 400 4.99 13.80 4.43
N VAL A 401 5.60 13.28 3.36
CA VAL A 401 6.57 14.04 2.58
C VAL A 401 5.93 15.20 1.81
N VAL A 402 4.71 15.05 1.30
CA VAL A 402 3.98 16.12 0.59
C VAL A 402 3.49 17.21 1.55
N GLU A 403 3.04 16.86 2.75
CA GLU A 403 2.60 17.83 3.76
C GLU A 403 3.78 18.67 4.28
N GLU A 404 4.95 18.05 4.46
CA GLU A 404 6.16 18.74 4.89
C GLU A 404 6.71 19.70 3.80
N ASP A 405 6.57 19.35 2.52
CA ASP A 405 7.07 20.18 1.40
C ASP A 405 6.12 20.17 0.17
N PRO A 406 5.02 20.94 0.24
CA PRO A 406 3.96 20.91 -0.78
C PRO A 406 4.38 21.40 -2.17
N TYR A 407 5.47 22.18 -2.27
CA TYR A 407 5.92 22.83 -3.51
C TYR A 407 7.34 22.42 -3.96
N GLU A 408 7.91 21.37 -3.38
CA GLU A 408 9.20 20.77 -3.79
C GLU A 408 10.43 21.66 -3.59
N ALA A 409 10.49 22.39 -2.47
CA ALA A 409 11.61 23.26 -2.13
C ALA A 409 12.73 22.55 -1.34
N GLY A 410 12.49 21.36 -0.80
CA GLY A 410 13.39 20.67 0.13
C GLY A 410 13.12 19.17 0.22
N ARG A 411 12.46 18.73 1.31
CA ARG A 411 12.33 17.30 1.67
C ARG A 411 11.61 16.47 0.61
N ARG A 412 10.69 17.05 -0.18
CA ARG A 412 9.99 16.29 -1.22
C ARG A 412 10.92 15.74 -2.30
N ALA A 413 12.14 16.29 -2.39
CA ALA A 413 13.17 15.74 -3.24
C ALA A 413 13.57 14.30 -2.87
N LEU A 414 13.37 13.85 -1.63
CA LEU A 414 13.66 12.47 -1.19
C LEU A 414 12.84 11.41 -1.92
N LEU A 415 11.64 11.76 -2.41
CA LEU A 415 10.81 10.87 -3.23
C LEU A 415 11.45 10.55 -4.60
N ASN A 416 12.52 11.25 -4.96
CA ASN A 416 13.31 10.97 -6.15
C ASN A 416 14.38 9.89 -5.92
N LEU A 417 14.36 9.15 -4.80
CA LEU A 417 15.19 7.96 -4.65
C LEU A 417 15.01 7.05 -5.87
N GLY A 418 16.13 6.67 -6.49
CA GLY A 418 16.17 5.92 -7.75
C GLY A 418 15.79 6.68 -9.03
N HIS A 419 15.09 7.82 -8.94
CA HIS A 419 14.54 8.51 -10.13
C HIS A 419 15.61 9.16 -11.00
N THR A 420 16.71 9.67 -10.42
CA THR A 420 17.81 10.23 -11.23
C THR A 420 18.37 9.17 -12.20
N PHE A 421 18.51 7.93 -11.74
CA PHE A 421 18.92 6.80 -12.58
C PHE A 421 17.77 6.30 -13.48
N GLY A 422 16.58 6.14 -12.92
CA GLY A 422 15.41 5.65 -13.64
C GLY A 422 15.02 6.52 -14.83
N HIS A 423 14.97 7.85 -14.66
CA HIS A 423 14.68 8.77 -15.77
C HIS A 423 15.74 8.68 -16.88
N ALA A 424 17.02 8.48 -16.53
CA ALA A 424 18.06 8.27 -17.53
C ALA A 424 17.83 6.96 -18.31
N VAL A 425 17.44 5.87 -17.63
CA VAL A 425 17.07 4.60 -18.27
C VAL A 425 15.86 4.77 -19.19
N GLU A 426 14.79 5.43 -18.72
CA GLU A 426 13.61 5.74 -19.54
C GLU A 426 14.00 6.53 -20.79
N GLN A 427 14.78 7.60 -20.64
CA GLN A 427 15.17 8.47 -21.75
C GLN A 427 16.06 7.75 -22.76
N VAL A 428 17.12 7.06 -22.31
CA VAL A 428 18.09 6.40 -23.21
C VAL A 428 17.48 5.17 -23.88
N SER A 429 16.54 4.49 -23.22
CA SER A 429 15.78 3.38 -23.84
C SER A 429 14.71 3.85 -24.83
N GLY A 430 14.50 5.16 -25.01
CA GLY A 430 13.40 5.68 -25.83
C GLY A 430 12.03 5.34 -25.24
N TYR A 431 11.93 5.29 -23.91
CA TYR A 431 10.73 4.93 -23.14
C TYR A 431 10.21 3.50 -23.39
N ALA A 432 11.11 2.59 -23.80
CA ALA A 432 10.79 1.18 -23.93
C ALA A 432 10.70 0.45 -22.57
N VAL A 433 11.41 0.97 -21.56
CA VAL A 433 11.36 0.46 -20.17
C VAL A 433 10.23 1.16 -19.42
N ARG A 434 9.40 0.40 -18.69
CA ARG A 434 8.32 1.00 -17.88
C ARG A 434 8.91 1.83 -16.75
N HIS A 435 8.20 2.87 -16.33
CA HIS A 435 8.64 3.75 -15.25
C HIS A 435 9.05 2.98 -13.98
N GLY A 436 8.19 2.09 -13.47
CA GLY A 436 8.49 1.30 -12.27
C GLY A 436 9.69 0.35 -12.43
N GLU A 437 9.89 -0.22 -13.61
CA GLU A 437 11.05 -1.05 -13.93
C GLU A 437 12.34 -0.20 -13.90
N ALA A 438 12.31 0.99 -14.50
CA ALA A 438 13.42 1.93 -14.49
C ALA A 438 13.72 2.45 -13.08
N VAL A 439 12.69 2.75 -12.28
CA VAL A 439 12.84 3.13 -10.87
C VAL A 439 13.50 2.00 -10.09
N ALA A 440 13.12 0.74 -10.29
CA ALA A 440 13.74 -0.40 -9.59
C ALA A 440 15.24 -0.55 -9.90
N MET A 441 15.64 -0.46 -11.19
CA MET A 441 17.06 -0.40 -11.58
C MET A 441 17.76 0.80 -10.92
N GLY A 442 17.07 1.94 -10.83
CA GLY A 442 17.59 3.13 -10.19
C GLY A 442 17.73 3.01 -8.68
N LEU A 443 16.84 2.29 -7.99
CA LEU A 443 16.95 1.98 -6.56
C LEU A 443 18.19 1.11 -6.30
N ALA A 444 18.43 0.10 -7.14
CA ALA A 444 19.64 -0.72 -7.06
C ALA A 444 20.91 0.13 -7.27
N ALA A 445 20.93 0.96 -8.33
CA ALA A 445 22.05 1.86 -8.60
C ALA A 445 22.29 2.86 -7.45
N ALA A 446 21.23 3.43 -6.87
CA ALA A 446 21.33 4.34 -5.73
C ALA A 446 21.89 3.64 -4.48
N ALA A 447 21.53 2.38 -4.24
CA ALA A 447 22.09 1.59 -3.14
C ALA A 447 23.59 1.33 -3.33
N HIS A 448 24.01 0.91 -4.52
CA HIS A 448 25.44 0.76 -4.86
C HIS A 448 26.22 2.06 -4.74
N LEU A 449 25.65 3.17 -5.21
CA LEU A 449 26.25 4.48 -5.05
C LEU A 449 26.39 4.85 -3.57
N SER A 450 25.38 4.57 -2.75
CA SER A 450 25.43 4.81 -1.31
C SER A 450 26.56 4.03 -0.63
N ALA A 451 26.77 2.76 -1.02
CA ALA A 451 27.86 1.94 -0.51
C ALA A 451 29.23 2.43 -1.00
N ALA A 452 29.36 2.82 -2.27
CA ALA A 452 30.58 3.41 -2.83
C ALA A 452 30.95 4.76 -2.18
N ARG A 453 29.97 5.43 -1.57
CA ARG A 453 30.14 6.65 -0.77
C ARG A 453 30.40 6.37 0.71
N GLU A 454 30.51 5.09 1.12
CA GLU A 454 30.63 4.65 2.51
C GLU A 454 29.49 5.20 3.40
N ALA A 455 28.32 5.49 2.80
CA ALA A 455 27.21 6.12 3.48
C ALA A 455 26.26 5.11 4.14
N CYS A 456 26.32 3.84 3.75
CA CYS A 456 25.50 2.75 4.26
C CYS A 456 26.32 1.46 4.49
N PRO A 457 25.78 0.46 5.20
CA PRO A 457 26.43 -0.84 5.35
C PRO A 457 26.69 -1.52 4.00
N PRO A 458 27.83 -2.21 3.82
CA PRO A 458 28.18 -2.86 2.54
C PRO A 458 27.22 -3.98 2.13
N SER A 459 26.40 -4.49 3.06
CA SER A 459 25.36 -5.48 2.79
C SER A 459 24.05 -4.90 2.25
N LEU A 460 23.84 -3.58 2.36
CA LEU A 460 22.57 -2.94 2.01
C LEU A 460 22.22 -3.08 0.50
N PRO A 461 23.15 -2.90 -0.46
CA PRO A 461 22.83 -3.08 -1.89
C PRO A 461 22.29 -4.47 -2.20
N GLY A 462 22.94 -5.52 -1.68
CA GLY A 462 22.48 -6.90 -1.88
C GLY A 462 21.12 -7.19 -1.25
N LEU A 463 20.80 -6.56 -0.11
CA LEU A 463 19.48 -6.65 0.50
C LEU A 463 18.41 -5.99 -0.38
N VAL A 464 18.70 -4.80 -0.93
CA VAL A 464 17.79 -4.08 -1.85
C VAL A 464 17.54 -4.90 -3.12
N GLU A 465 18.60 -5.41 -3.75
CA GLU A 465 18.51 -6.24 -4.96
C GLU A 465 17.72 -7.52 -4.73
N MET A 466 17.95 -8.20 -3.60
CA MET A 466 17.23 -9.41 -3.24
C MET A 466 15.73 -9.14 -3.13
N VAL A 467 15.34 -8.06 -2.43
CA VAL A 467 13.93 -7.70 -2.27
C VAL A 467 13.32 -7.35 -3.63
N LEU A 468 13.91 -6.43 -4.39
CA LEU A 468 13.40 -6.02 -5.70
C LEU A 468 13.24 -7.20 -6.67
N THR A 469 14.23 -8.09 -6.72
CA THR A 469 14.19 -9.31 -7.53
C THR A 469 13.05 -10.23 -7.08
N ARG A 470 12.83 -10.38 -5.77
CA ARG A 470 11.70 -11.15 -5.21
C ARG A 470 10.36 -10.53 -5.59
N LEU A 471 10.29 -9.20 -5.74
CA LEU A 471 9.07 -8.53 -6.21
C LEU A 471 8.80 -8.75 -7.72
N GLY A 472 9.71 -9.42 -8.43
CA GLY A 472 9.67 -9.58 -9.88
C GLY A 472 10.15 -8.34 -10.65
N LEU A 473 10.80 -7.39 -9.99
CA LEU A 473 11.32 -6.18 -10.62
C LEU A 473 12.69 -6.42 -11.26
N PRO A 474 12.97 -5.85 -12.44
CA PRO A 474 14.29 -5.89 -13.02
C PRO A 474 15.23 -4.97 -12.23
N ILE A 475 16.34 -5.53 -11.75
CA ILE A 475 17.39 -4.77 -11.06
C ILE A 475 18.56 -4.40 -11.99
N HIS A 476 18.70 -5.12 -13.11
CA HIS A 476 19.80 -4.91 -14.03
C HIS A 476 19.42 -4.01 -15.21
N ILE A 477 20.25 -3.00 -15.45
CA ILE A 477 20.17 -2.14 -16.63
C ILE A 477 20.57 -2.97 -17.86
N PRO A 478 19.78 -2.97 -18.95
CA PRO A 478 20.12 -3.70 -20.16
C PRO A 478 21.50 -3.30 -20.69
N PRO A 479 22.33 -4.26 -21.14
CA PRO A 479 23.70 -3.97 -21.56
C PRO A 479 23.77 -3.08 -22.82
N SER A 480 22.68 -3.00 -23.57
CA SER A 480 22.51 -2.08 -24.71
C SER A 480 22.44 -0.60 -24.31
N LEU A 481 22.16 -0.30 -23.03
CA LEU A 481 22.16 1.07 -22.51
C LEU A 481 23.55 1.36 -21.92
N ASP A 482 24.30 2.23 -22.60
CA ASP A 482 25.65 2.60 -22.20
C ASP A 482 25.67 3.52 -20.97
N SER A 483 26.56 3.22 -20.01
CA SER A 483 26.67 3.98 -18.75
C SER A 483 27.06 5.44 -18.97
N ALA A 484 27.87 5.77 -19.99
CA ALA A 484 28.20 7.15 -20.29
C ALA A 484 27.01 7.90 -20.89
N ALA A 485 26.22 7.23 -21.75
CA ALA A 485 24.96 7.79 -22.25
C ALA A 485 23.94 8.03 -21.13
N LEU A 486 23.81 7.09 -20.19
CA LEU A 486 22.94 7.23 -19.01
C LEU A 486 23.39 8.40 -18.12
N TYR A 487 24.69 8.48 -17.80
CA TYR A 487 25.25 9.59 -17.04
C TYR A 487 25.02 10.95 -17.73
N ALA A 488 25.17 11.02 -19.06
CA ALA A 488 24.89 12.23 -19.82
C ALA A 488 23.41 12.63 -19.76
N ALA A 489 22.49 11.65 -19.84
CA ALA A 489 21.05 11.89 -19.72
C ALA A 489 20.66 12.46 -18.34
N MET A 490 21.29 12.01 -17.25
CA MET A 490 21.08 12.57 -15.89
C MET A 490 21.36 14.09 -15.83
N GLY A 491 22.28 14.59 -16.66
CA GLY A 491 22.63 16.01 -16.75
C GLY A 491 21.65 16.89 -17.54
N SER A 492 20.69 16.28 -18.24
CA SER A 492 19.66 17.01 -19.00
C SER A 492 18.43 17.39 -18.16
N ASP A 493 18.26 16.80 -16.98
CA ASP A 493 17.15 17.09 -16.08
C ASP A 493 17.42 18.35 -15.22
N LYS A 494 16.36 19.10 -14.92
CA LYS A 494 16.32 20.45 -14.34
C LYS A 494 16.85 20.52 -12.89
N LYS A 495 18.13 20.21 -12.67
CA LYS A 495 18.85 20.44 -11.40
C LYS A 495 20.17 21.19 -11.56
N LYS A 496 20.31 22.02 -12.61
CA LYS A 496 21.41 22.99 -12.76
C LYS A 496 21.31 24.21 -11.83
N LYS A 497 21.12 24.00 -10.52
CA LYS A 497 21.63 24.97 -9.54
C LYS A 497 23.10 24.61 -9.34
N ALA A 498 24.00 25.33 -10.01
CA ALA A 498 25.48 25.21 -9.92
C ALA A 498 26.18 24.03 -10.62
N GLY A 499 25.52 23.30 -11.52
CA GLY A 499 26.20 22.33 -12.42
C GLY A 499 26.63 21.01 -11.76
N ARG A 500 26.12 20.69 -10.56
CA ARG A 500 26.34 19.41 -9.88
C ARG A 500 25.07 18.56 -9.91
N LEU A 501 25.24 17.25 -10.11
CA LEU A 501 24.13 16.30 -10.07
C LEU A 501 23.72 16.06 -8.62
N ARG A 502 22.42 16.13 -8.36
CA ARG A 502 21.81 15.86 -7.06
C ARG A 502 21.28 14.43 -7.03
N PHE A 503 21.73 13.65 -6.07
CA PHE A 503 21.27 12.28 -5.82
C PHE A 503 20.54 12.18 -4.49
N VAL A 504 19.60 11.25 -4.41
CA VAL A 504 19.04 10.79 -3.14
C VAL A 504 19.66 9.41 -2.88
N LEU A 505 20.30 9.26 -1.73
CA LEU A 505 21.07 8.10 -1.32
C LEU A 505 20.57 7.56 0.01
N LEU A 506 20.98 6.34 0.36
CA LEU A 506 20.54 5.64 1.57
C LEU A 506 21.65 5.67 2.64
N ARG A 507 21.24 5.83 3.91
CA ARG A 507 22.07 5.47 5.08
C ARG A 507 21.71 4.09 5.60
N ASP A 508 20.41 3.84 5.69
CA ASP A 508 19.81 2.56 6.08
C ASP A 508 18.38 2.48 5.53
N ILE A 509 17.66 1.39 5.79
CA ILE A 509 16.24 1.28 5.51
C ILE A 509 15.46 2.31 6.34
N GLY A 510 14.70 3.17 5.66
CA GLY A 510 13.94 4.25 6.29
C GLY A 510 14.77 5.50 6.59
N ASP A 511 16.04 5.56 6.14
CA ASP A 511 16.91 6.71 6.29
C ASP A 511 17.62 7.04 4.97
N VAL A 512 17.18 8.15 4.35
CA VAL A 512 17.70 8.64 3.07
C VAL A 512 18.14 10.09 3.19
N PHE A 513 19.11 10.48 2.36
CA PHE A 513 19.66 11.84 2.34
C PHE A 513 19.93 12.32 0.92
N ILE A 514 20.10 13.63 0.77
CA ILE A 514 20.47 14.27 -0.50
C ILE A 514 21.99 14.47 -0.52
N ASP A 515 22.64 14.01 -1.59
CA ASP A 515 24.05 14.27 -1.88
C ASP A 515 24.18 15.09 -3.17
N ASP A 516 24.77 16.28 -3.04
CA ASP A 516 25.02 17.24 -4.14
C ASP A 516 26.50 17.22 -4.60
N ASP A 517 27.34 16.36 -4.00
CA ASP A 517 28.79 16.30 -4.25
C ASP A 517 29.24 14.87 -4.56
N VAL A 518 28.60 14.26 -5.56
CA VAL A 518 28.90 12.90 -6.01
C VAL A 518 29.90 12.93 -7.18
N PRO A 519 31.09 12.30 -7.05
CA PRO A 519 32.06 12.22 -8.15
C PRO A 519 31.50 11.42 -9.34
N PRO A 520 31.73 11.85 -10.60
CA PRO A 520 31.26 11.12 -11.79
C PRO A 520 31.69 9.66 -11.83
N ALA A 521 32.93 9.38 -11.38
CA ALA A 521 33.46 8.01 -11.33
C ALA A 521 32.66 7.09 -10.41
N ALA A 522 32.13 7.60 -9.29
CA ALA A 522 31.29 6.82 -8.39
C ALA A 522 29.93 6.50 -9.02
N VAL A 523 29.36 7.46 -9.75
CA VAL A 523 28.09 7.26 -10.48
C VAL A 523 28.25 6.21 -11.57
N LEU A 524 29.34 6.28 -12.35
CA LEU A 524 29.64 5.29 -13.39
C LEU A 524 29.90 3.90 -12.80
N ALA A 525 30.62 3.80 -11.69
CA ALA A 525 30.82 2.53 -11.01
C ALA A 525 29.50 1.93 -10.51
N ALA A 526 28.58 2.75 -9.98
CA ALA A 526 27.27 2.30 -9.56
C ALA A 526 26.39 1.84 -10.73
N LEU A 527 26.46 2.51 -11.89
CA LEU A 527 25.79 2.08 -13.12
C LEU A 527 26.31 0.73 -13.61
N GLU A 528 27.64 0.55 -13.63
CA GLU A 528 28.25 -0.72 -14.04
C GLU A 528 27.94 -1.86 -13.06
N ALA A 529 27.83 -1.57 -11.75
CA ALA A 529 27.48 -2.59 -10.74
C ALA A 529 26.10 -3.22 -10.97
N VAL A 530 25.18 -2.47 -11.61
CA VAL A 530 23.83 -2.95 -11.93
C VAL A 530 23.63 -3.19 -13.43
N ARG A 531 24.69 -3.24 -14.23
CA ARG A 531 24.58 -3.55 -15.66
C ARG A 531 24.65 -5.08 -15.85
N ALA A 532 23.73 -5.64 -16.64
CA ALA A 532 23.63 -7.09 -16.87
C ALA A 532 24.80 -7.67 -17.68
#